data_AF-A0A8J5J065-F1
#
_entry.id   AF-A0A8J5J065-F1
#
_cell.length_a   1.000
_cell.length_b   1.000
_cell.length_c   1.000
_cell.angle_alpha   90.00
_cell.angle_beta   90.00
_cell.angle_gamma   90.00
#
_symmetry.space_group_name_H-M   'P 1'
#
loop_
_entity.id
_entity.type
_entity.pdbx_description
1 polymer ?
#
loop_
_entity_poly.entity_id
_entity_poly.type
_entity_poly.pdbx_seq_one_letter_code
_entity_poly.pdbx_strand_id
1 'polypeptide(L)'
;MPAEKAMLHQNWRALVKFQRMEFERTYGKKLPYAYFGTGYQTEKKTKECLLKWVMAGDSIESVAKTLGLVGLKSRIELIGHQNYKAFRTFVKWRKQWAEMRANGFTAS
;
A
#
# COMPACT_ATOMS: atom_id res chain seq x y z
N MET A 1 -2.32 13.42 22.78
CA MET A 1 -2.25 12.56 21.57
C MET A 1 -3.56 12.61 20.77
N PRO A 2 -3.75 13.60 19.87
CA PRO A 2 -4.96 13.75 19.06
C PRO A 2 -4.92 13.03 17.69
N ALA A 3 -3.75 12.98 17.04
CA ALA A 3 -3.60 12.43 15.69
C ALA A 3 -3.83 10.91 15.61
N GLU A 4 -3.38 10.15 16.62
CA GLU A 4 -3.58 8.69 16.69
C GLU A 4 -5.05 8.28 16.71
N LYS A 5 -5.85 8.95 17.55
CA LYS A 5 -7.30 8.70 17.63
C LYS A 5 -7.99 9.09 16.33
N ALA A 6 -7.57 10.18 15.69
CA ALA A 6 -8.14 10.63 14.43
C ALA A 6 -7.95 9.62 13.29
N MET A 7 -6.80 8.94 13.22
CA MET A 7 -6.52 7.94 12.16
C MET A 7 -7.22 6.59 12.37
N LEU A 8 -7.54 6.24 13.61
CA LEU A 8 -8.33 5.05 13.95
C LEU A 8 -9.84 5.31 13.88
N HIS A 9 -10.24 6.58 13.80
CA HIS A 9 -11.64 6.98 13.78
C HIS A 9 -12.32 6.55 12.47
N GLN A 10 -13.59 6.16 12.55
CA GLN A 10 -14.40 5.75 11.39
C GLN A 10 -14.41 6.80 10.26
N ASN A 11 -14.33 8.09 10.60
CA ASN A 11 -14.35 9.19 9.64
C ASN A 11 -13.00 9.42 8.93
N TRP A 12 -11.91 8.77 9.35
CA TRP A 12 -10.60 8.90 8.71
C TRP A 12 -10.66 8.55 7.21
N ARG A 13 -11.37 7.47 6.88
CA ARG A 13 -11.58 7.05 5.49
C ARG A 13 -12.32 8.10 4.67
N ALA A 14 -13.28 8.78 5.26
CA ALA A 14 -14.02 9.85 4.61
C ALA A 14 -13.12 11.06 4.33
N LEU A 15 -12.26 11.44 5.30
CA LEU A 15 -11.28 12.52 5.13
C LEU A 15 -10.27 12.22 4.01
N VAL A 16 -9.69 11.01 3.99
CA VAL A 16 -8.75 10.61 2.94
C VAL A 16 -9.42 10.60 1.56
N LYS A 17 -10.70 10.19 1.49
CA LYS A 17 -11.49 10.24 0.26
C LYS A 17 -11.73 11.69 -0.20
N PHE A 18 -12.08 12.58 0.73
CA PHE A 18 -12.28 14.00 0.43
C PHE A 18 -11.00 14.66 -0.09
N GLN A 19 -9.85 14.43 0.56
CA GLN A 19 -8.55 14.93 0.11
C GLN A 19 -8.21 14.45 -1.31
N ARG A 20 -8.52 13.19 -1.62
CA ARG A 20 -8.37 12.65 -2.99
C ARG A 20 -9.27 13.38 -3.98
N MET A 21 -10.54 13.61 -3.65
CA MET A 21 -11.47 14.32 -4.52
C MET A 21 -11.00 15.76 -4.81
N GLU A 22 -10.54 16.48 -3.79
CA GLU A 22 -9.99 17.83 -3.97
C GLU A 22 -8.76 17.83 -4.88
N PHE A 23 -7.82 16.91 -4.69
CA PHE A 23 -6.66 16.78 -5.59
C PHE A 23 -7.10 16.53 -7.04
N GLU A 24 -8.02 15.58 -7.25
CA GLU A 24 -8.48 15.22 -8.59
C GLU A 24 -9.22 16.39 -9.27
N ARG A 25 -10.01 17.16 -8.50
CA ARG A 25 -10.66 18.39 -8.95
C ARG A 25 -9.66 19.48 -9.33
N THR A 26 -8.65 19.72 -8.49
CA THR A 26 -7.66 20.79 -8.69
C THR A 26 -6.72 20.51 -9.86
N TYR A 27 -6.27 19.27 -10.03
CA TYR A 27 -5.21 18.93 -10.99
C TYR A 27 -5.71 18.19 -12.24
N GLY A 28 -7.00 17.86 -12.32
CA GLY A 28 -7.58 17.14 -13.47
C GLY A 28 -7.01 15.74 -13.70
N LYS A 29 -6.34 15.15 -12.70
CA LYS A 29 -5.70 13.84 -12.79
C LYS A 29 -5.88 13.04 -11.50
N LYS A 30 -5.97 11.71 -11.62
CA LYS A 30 -6.11 10.79 -10.48
C LYS A 30 -4.96 10.94 -9.49
N LEU A 31 -5.28 10.99 -8.19
CA LEU A 31 -4.25 11.00 -7.14
C LEU A 31 -3.41 9.71 -7.25
N PRO A 32 -2.07 9.82 -7.34
CA PRO A 32 -1.18 8.67 -7.33
C PRO A 32 -1.47 7.71 -6.18
N TYR A 33 -1.28 6.41 -6.42
CA TYR A 33 -1.57 5.39 -5.43
C TYR A 33 -0.38 5.08 -4.52
N ALA A 34 0.83 5.12 -5.08
CA ALA A 34 2.08 4.90 -4.38
C ALA A 34 3.23 5.58 -5.13
N TYR A 35 4.34 5.84 -4.46
CA TYR A 35 5.58 6.35 -5.03
C TYR A 35 6.70 5.36 -4.78
N PHE A 36 7.25 4.75 -5.84
CA PHE A 36 8.37 3.82 -5.74
C PHE A 36 9.04 3.65 -7.11
N GLY A 37 10.28 3.16 -7.11
CA GLY A 37 11.12 3.11 -8.31
C GLY A 37 11.45 4.53 -8.78
N THR A 38 11.03 4.87 -10.00
CA THR A 38 11.34 6.18 -10.62
C THR A 38 10.25 7.24 -10.42
N GLY A 39 9.14 6.94 -9.73
CA GLY A 39 8.14 7.96 -9.48
C GLY A 39 6.78 7.48 -8.97
N TYR A 40 5.80 8.38 -9.11
CA TYR A 40 4.39 8.13 -8.77
C TYR A 40 3.77 7.10 -9.70
N GLN A 41 3.09 6.11 -9.11
CA GLN A 41 2.43 5.03 -9.80
C GLN A 41 0.91 5.11 -9.65
N THR A 42 0.20 4.67 -10.68
CA THR A 42 -1.26 4.48 -10.64
C THR A 42 -1.62 3.27 -9.78
N GLU A 43 -2.88 3.15 -9.38
CA GLU A 43 -3.35 1.98 -8.63
C GLU A 43 -3.19 0.67 -9.42
N LYS A 44 -3.51 0.69 -10.72
CA LYS A 44 -3.37 -0.48 -11.61
C LYS A 44 -1.90 -0.95 -11.64
N LYS A 45 -0.98 -0.05 -11.98
CA LYS A 45 0.45 -0.38 -12.08
C LYS A 45 1.03 -0.81 -10.73
N THR A 46 0.60 -0.18 -9.64
CA THR A 46 1.00 -0.61 -8.29
C THR A 46 0.57 -2.05 -8.03
N LYS A 47 -0.71 -2.38 -8.24
CA LYS A 47 -1.24 -3.73 -8.03
C LYS A 47 -0.55 -4.79 -8.90
N GLU A 48 -0.25 -4.48 -10.16
CA GLU A 48 0.51 -5.37 -11.04
C GLU A 48 1.92 -5.65 -10.49
N CYS A 49 2.64 -4.63 -10.01
CA CYS A 49 3.94 -4.82 -9.34
C CYS A 49 3.82 -5.66 -8.07
N LEU A 50 2.83 -5.38 -7.22
CA LEU A 50 2.61 -6.15 -5.98
C LEU A 50 2.34 -7.63 -6.27
N LEU A 51 1.55 -7.95 -7.30
CA LEU A 51 1.30 -9.33 -7.71
C LEU A 51 2.58 -10.02 -8.18
N LYS A 52 3.39 -9.34 -9.01
CA LYS A 52 4.68 -9.87 -9.46
C LYS A 52 5.61 -10.19 -8.28
N TRP A 53 5.71 -9.31 -7.29
CA TRP A 53 6.50 -9.55 -6.08
C TRP A 53 5.96 -10.73 -5.25
N VAL A 54 4.64 -10.88 -5.16
CA VAL A 54 4.01 -12.04 -4.48
C VAL A 54 4.38 -13.35 -5.18
N MET A 55 4.27 -13.39 -6.50
CA MET A 55 4.57 -14.58 -7.31
C MET A 55 6.06 -14.92 -7.30
N ALA A 56 6.94 -13.91 -7.37
CA ALA A 56 8.38 -14.07 -7.25
C ALA A 56 8.82 -14.54 -5.84
N GLY A 57 7.94 -14.43 -4.85
CA GLY A 57 8.21 -14.87 -3.49
C GLY A 57 8.95 -13.86 -2.64
N ASP A 58 9.02 -12.59 -3.07
CA ASP A 58 9.73 -11.51 -2.37
C ASP A 58 9.34 -11.43 -0.89
N SER A 59 10.33 -11.10 -0.06
CA SER A 59 10.14 -10.97 1.38
C SER A 59 9.39 -9.69 1.75
N ILE A 60 8.67 -9.74 2.88
CA ILE A 60 8.00 -8.56 3.44
C ILE A 60 8.98 -7.41 3.66
N GLU A 61 10.20 -7.72 4.11
CA GLU A 61 11.24 -6.73 4.35
C GLU A 61 11.74 -6.07 3.06
N SER A 62 12.00 -6.85 2.00
CA SER A 62 12.45 -6.32 0.70
C SER A 62 11.42 -5.37 0.09
N VAL A 63 10.13 -5.75 0.16
CA VAL A 63 9.04 -4.90 -0.35
C VAL A 63 8.83 -3.67 0.54
N ALA A 64 8.95 -3.78 1.87
CA ALA A 64 8.91 -2.63 2.77
C ALA A 64 10.04 -1.63 2.44
N LYS A 65 11.25 -2.12 2.17
CA LYS A 65 12.39 -1.30 1.73
C LYS A 65 12.10 -0.59 0.42
N THR A 66 11.59 -1.31 -0.58
CA THR A 66 11.23 -0.77 -1.90
C THR A 66 10.17 0.31 -1.81
N LEU A 67 9.23 0.17 -0.88
CA LEU A 67 8.16 1.13 -0.61
C LEU A 67 8.58 2.25 0.36
N GLY A 68 9.85 2.32 0.77
CA GLY A 68 10.37 3.37 1.65
C GLY A 68 9.79 3.35 3.06
N LEU A 69 9.37 2.18 3.55
CA LEU A 69 8.77 2.03 4.89
C LEU A 69 9.79 1.62 5.96
N VAL A 70 11.00 1.25 5.55
CA VAL A 70 12.08 0.90 6.47
C VAL A 70 12.56 2.15 7.20
N GLY A 71 12.76 2.05 8.51
CA GLY A 71 13.23 3.16 9.35
C GLY A 71 12.12 4.04 9.93
N LEU A 72 10.85 3.84 9.53
CA LEU A 72 9.71 4.45 10.21
C LEU A 72 9.56 3.82 11.59
N LYS A 73 9.60 4.63 12.65
CA LYS A 73 9.73 4.16 14.03
C LYS A 73 8.39 4.01 14.74
N SER A 74 7.38 4.75 14.28
CA SER A 74 6.05 4.75 14.87
C SER A 74 4.99 4.16 13.95
N ARG A 75 3.95 3.60 14.57
CA ARG A 75 2.76 3.13 13.86
C ARG A 75 2.06 4.27 13.10
N ILE A 76 2.13 5.49 13.61
CA ILE A 76 1.56 6.69 12.98
C ILE A 76 2.28 7.00 11.67
N GLU A 77 3.62 7.09 11.72
CA GLU A 77 4.44 7.32 10.53
C GLU A 77 4.18 6.25 9.50
N LEU A 78 4.09 4.98 9.92
CA LEU A 78 3.80 3.87 9.03
C LEU A 78 2.42 4.02 8.38
N ILE A 79 1.35 4.26 9.14
CA ILE A 79 -0.02 4.36 8.59
C ILE A 79 -0.20 5.62 7.74
N GLY A 80 0.44 6.72 8.12
CA GLY A 80 0.39 8.00 7.42
C GLY A 80 1.23 8.03 6.15
N HIS A 81 2.16 7.08 5.98
CA HIS A 81 3.01 7.02 4.81
C HIS A 81 2.19 6.75 3.54
N GLN A 82 2.48 7.48 2.47
CA GLN A 82 1.78 7.38 1.18
C GLN A 82 1.74 5.95 0.62
N ASN A 83 2.77 5.14 0.88
CA ASN A 83 2.86 3.76 0.38
C ASN A 83 2.26 2.70 1.32
N TYR A 84 1.75 3.08 2.48
CA TYR A 84 1.24 2.13 3.47
C TYR A 84 0.12 1.25 2.93
N LYS A 85 -0.78 1.85 2.13
CA LYS A 85 -1.89 1.11 1.50
C LYS A 85 -1.36 0.01 0.56
N ALA A 86 -0.35 0.32 -0.26
CA ALA A 86 0.29 -0.65 -1.14
C ALA A 86 0.96 -1.78 -0.36
N PHE A 87 1.69 -1.44 0.71
CA PHE A 87 2.34 -2.44 1.56
C PHE A 87 1.33 -3.37 2.26
N ARG A 88 0.24 -2.83 2.80
CA ARG A 88 -0.84 -3.64 3.40
C ARG A 88 -1.48 -4.57 2.38
N THR A 89 -1.67 -4.12 1.15
CA THR A 89 -2.15 -4.97 0.05
C THR A 89 -1.17 -6.12 -0.23
N PHE A 90 0.12 -5.83 -0.34
CA PHE A 90 1.15 -6.85 -0.54
C PHE A 90 1.14 -7.90 0.57
N VAL A 91 1.17 -7.50 1.84
CA VAL A 91 1.18 -8.43 2.99
C VAL A 91 -0.06 -9.33 2.97
N LYS A 92 -1.24 -8.79 2.66
CA LYS A 92 -2.47 -9.57 2.50
C LYS A 92 -2.33 -10.62 1.40
N TRP A 93 -1.90 -10.21 0.21
CA TRP A 93 -1.77 -11.11 -0.93
C TRP A 93 -0.68 -12.17 -0.74
N ARG A 94 0.43 -11.82 -0.08
CA ARG A 94 1.49 -12.78 0.25
C ARG A 94 0.99 -13.89 1.18
N LYS A 95 0.14 -13.54 2.15
CA LYS A 95 -0.52 -14.51 3.04
C LYS A 95 -1.46 -15.43 2.24
N GLN A 96 -2.34 -14.85 1.42
CA GLN A 96 -3.26 -15.62 0.57
C GLN A 96 -2.52 -16.56 -0.39
N TRP A 97 -1.41 -16.11 -0.98
CA TRP A 97 -0.58 -16.93 -1.85
C TRP A 97 0.07 -18.09 -1.11
N ALA A 98 0.57 -17.87 0.11
CA ALA A 98 1.13 -18.92 0.94
C ALA A 98 0.06 -19.97 1.31
N GLU A 99 -1.16 -19.54 1.65
CA GLU A 99 -2.30 -20.43 1.92
C GLU A 99 -2.68 -21.25 0.67
N MET A 100 -2.75 -20.62 -0.51
CA MET A 100 -3.01 -21.32 -1.78
C MET A 100 -1.95 -22.39 -2.07
N ARG A 101 -0.66 -22.05 -1.93
CA ARG A 101 0.44 -23.00 -2.15
C ARG A 101 0.43 -24.16 -1.15
N ALA A 102 0.10 -23.91 0.11
CA ALA A 102 -0.05 -24.96 1.12
C ALA A 102 -1.19 -25.93 0.77
N ASN A 103 -2.22 -25.45 0.07
CA ASN A 103 -3.36 -26.24 -0.40
C ASN A 103 -3.15 -26.85 -1.80
N GLY A 104 -1.91 -26.91 -2.29
CA GLY A 104 -1.56 -27.59 -3.55
C GLY A 104 -1.72 -26.76 -4.83
N PHE A 105 -2.00 -25.45 -4.72
CA PHE A 105 -2.03 -24.58 -5.90
C PHE A 105 -0.61 -24.36 -6.46
N THR A 106 -0.43 -24.66 -7.74
CA THR A 106 0.76 -24.31 -8.52
C THR A 106 0.37 -23.31 -9.61
N ALA A 107 1.05 -22.17 -9.66
CA ALA A 107 0.90 -21.23 -10.77
C ALA A 107 1.53 -21.85 -12.02
N SER A 108 0.72 -22.06 -13.07
CA SER A 108 1.17 -22.54 -14.38
C SER A 108 2.08 -21.53 -15.09
#